data_AF-A0AAX6H6R3-F1
#
_entry.id   AF-A0AAX6H6R3-F1
#
_cell.length_a   1.000
_cell.length_b   1.000
_cell.length_c   1.000
_cell.angle_alpha   90.00
_cell.angle_beta   90.00
_cell.angle_gamma   90.00
#
_symmetry.space_group_name_H-M   'P 1'
#
loop_
_entity.id
_entity.type
_entity.pdbx_description
1 polymer ?
#
loop_
_entity_poly.entity_id
_entity_poly.type
_entity_poly.pdbx_seq_one_letter_code
_entity_poly.pdbx_strand_id
1 'polypeptide(L)'
;MGHRRRKPPPPPRPKRRFLLFLSIPVLLFLSLRLPSSVLRHANSLGPEPQNIDGHVLLLGGGGGGGGEGGGGRGEGEDGLIRRRSFEGLADLAGRNKRGYAGRMGYGFVDAERLVDPHRPPSWSKIPAVRSCLGDSDWVFWNDADTIVTNFEISLENILESAIWHMDFNASPDLVVTEDINGVNAG
;
A
#
# COMPACT_ATOMS: atom_id res chain seq x y z
N MET A 1 -17.67 -17.38 -82.88
CA MET A 1 -16.28 -17.51 -82.38
C MET A 1 -16.14 -16.63 -81.13
N GLY A 2 -16.40 -17.17 -79.93
CA GLY A 2 -16.45 -16.39 -78.69
C GLY A 2 -15.19 -16.61 -77.84
N HIS A 3 -14.31 -15.62 -77.76
CA HIS A 3 -13.12 -15.68 -76.91
C HIS A 3 -13.49 -15.50 -75.42
N ARG A 4 -13.51 -16.59 -74.66
CA ARG A 4 -13.53 -16.55 -73.18
C ARG A 4 -12.17 -16.08 -72.66
N ARG A 5 -12.11 -14.84 -72.16
CA ARG A 5 -10.96 -14.35 -71.37
C ARG A 5 -10.94 -15.06 -70.02
N ARG A 6 -9.87 -15.79 -69.72
CA ARG A 6 -9.63 -16.40 -68.40
C ARG A 6 -9.18 -15.30 -67.42
N LYS A 7 -9.81 -15.22 -66.25
CA LYS A 7 -9.39 -14.32 -65.16
C LYS A 7 -8.09 -14.85 -64.50
N PRO A 8 -7.15 -13.97 -64.11
CA PRO A 8 -5.93 -14.38 -63.41
C PRO A 8 -6.20 -14.82 -61.96
N PRO A 9 -5.36 -15.68 -61.38
CA PRO A 9 -5.52 -16.15 -60.00
C PRO A 9 -5.26 -15.03 -58.98
N PRO A 10 -5.93 -15.08 -57.81
CA PRO A 10 -5.73 -14.09 -56.75
C PRO A 10 -4.34 -14.22 -56.11
N PRO A 11 -3.77 -13.11 -55.59
CA PRO A 11 -2.47 -13.14 -54.93
C PRO A 11 -2.50 -13.96 -53.63
N PRO A 12 -1.38 -14.57 -53.23
CA PRO A 12 -1.31 -15.36 -52.00
C PRO A 12 -1.54 -14.47 -50.78
N ARG A 13 -2.50 -14.87 -49.93
CA ARG A 13 -2.77 -14.17 -48.66
C ARG A 13 -1.64 -14.47 -47.65
N PRO A 14 -1.10 -13.46 -46.95
CA PRO A 14 -0.08 -13.69 -45.94
C PRO A 14 -0.64 -14.57 -44.81
N LYS A 15 0.14 -15.57 -44.39
CA LYS A 15 -0.28 -16.56 -43.37
C LYS A 15 -0.37 -15.85 -42.01
N ARG A 16 -1.61 -15.63 -41.55
CA ARG A 16 -2.01 -15.02 -40.25
C ARG A 16 -1.20 -15.48 -39.03
N ARG A 17 -0.66 -16.71 -39.07
CA ARG A 17 0.18 -17.30 -38.01
C ARG A 17 1.52 -16.58 -37.85
N PHE A 18 2.11 -16.02 -38.91
CA PHE A 18 3.42 -15.37 -38.85
C PHE A 18 3.37 -14.00 -38.12
N LEU A 19 2.21 -13.32 -38.19
CA LEU A 19 1.98 -12.05 -37.47
C LEU A 19 1.77 -12.25 -35.96
N LEU A 20 1.29 -13.43 -35.53
CA LEU A 20 1.14 -13.78 -34.12
C LEU A 20 2.49 -14.09 -33.44
N PHE A 21 3.43 -14.74 -34.14
CA PHE A 21 4.75 -15.05 -33.57
C PHE A 21 5.66 -13.83 -33.42
N LEU A 22 5.45 -12.77 -34.22
CA LEU A 22 6.24 -11.54 -34.11
C LEU A 22 5.73 -10.61 -33.00
N SER A 23 4.45 -10.69 -32.64
CA SER A 23 3.83 -9.79 -31.65
C SER A 23 4.08 -10.20 -30.20
N ILE A 24 4.19 -11.50 -29.92
CA ILE A 24 4.46 -12.01 -28.57
C ILE A 24 5.80 -11.50 -27.99
N PRO A 25 6.95 -11.61 -28.67
CA PRO A 25 8.21 -11.12 -28.12
C PRO A 25 8.24 -9.60 -27.99
N VAL A 26 7.55 -8.85 -28.87
CA VAL A 26 7.42 -7.39 -28.77
C VAL A 26 6.60 -6.99 -27.54
N LEU A 27 5.47 -7.66 -27.30
CA LEU A 27 4.65 -7.45 -26.10
C LEU A 27 5.41 -7.81 -24.82
N LEU A 28 6.17 -8.90 -24.82
CA LEU A 28 6.99 -9.33 -23.68
C LEU A 28 8.13 -8.34 -23.39
N PHE A 29 8.74 -7.77 -24.44
CA PHE A 29 9.80 -6.77 -24.33
C PHE A 29 9.26 -5.39 -23.88
N LEU A 30 8.01 -5.07 -24.22
CA LEU A 30 7.29 -3.88 -23.73
C LEU A 30 6.88 -4.03 -22.26
N SER A 31 6.42 -5.22 -21.83
CA SER A 31 6.06 -5.47 -20.42
C SER A 31 7.28 -5.48 -19.48
N LEU A 32 8.44 -5.92 -19.97
CA LEU A 32 9.71 -5.90 -19.22
C LEU A 32 10.37 -4.51 -19.15
N ARG A 33 9.79 -3.50 -19.82
CA ARG A 33 10.30 -2.12 -19.90
C ARG A 33 9.28 -1.08 -19.47
N LEU A 34 8.38 -1.41 -18.56
CA LEU A 34 7.64 -0.37 -17.85
C LEU A 34 8.52 0.12 -16.70
N PRO A 35 9.19 1.30 -16.82
CA PRO A 35 9.92 1.86 -15.69
C PRO A 35 8.92 2.14 -14.57
N SER A 36 9.37 2.06 -13.32
CA SER A 36 8.59 2.39 -12.12
C SER A 36 8.06 3.83 -12.09
N SER A 37 8.40 4.66 -13.09
CA SER A 37 7.78 5.95 -13.38
C SER A 37 6.40 5.84 -14.07
N VAL A 38 6.14 4.83 -14.91
CA VAL A 38 4.81 4.59 -15.49
C VAL A 38 3.83 4.06 -14.43
N LEU A 39 4.30 3.18 -13.53
CA LEU A 39 3.55 2.78 -12.34
C LEU A 39 3.23 3.97 -11.43
N ARG A 40 4.19 4.90 -11.24
CA ARG A 40 3.95 6.15 -10.51
C ARG A 40 2.94 7.08 -11.21
N HIS A 41 2.95 7.14 -12.54
CA HIS A 41 1.99 7.96 -13.28
C HIS A 41 0.58 7.36 -13.27
N ALA A 42 0.43 6.03 -13.31
CA ALA A 42 -0.84 5.36 -13.13
C ALA A 42 -1.46 5.66 -11.76
N ASN A 43 -0.64 5.70 -10.69
CA ASN A 43 -1.10 6.07 -9.34
C ASN A 43 -1.47 7.56 -9.20
N SER A 44 -0.95 8.44 -10.06
CA SER A 44 -1.33 9.87 -10.09
C SER A 44 -2.65 10.15 -10.82
N LEU A 45 -3.19 9.14 -11.50
CA LEU A 45 -4.44 9.21 -12.26
C LEU A 45 -5.57 8.41 -11.60
N GLY A 46 -5.38 8.01 -10.33
CA GLY A 46 -6.43 7.37 -9.55
C GLY A 46 -7.71 8.22 -9.61
N PRO A 47 -8.88 7.60 -9.79
CA PRO A 47 -10.15 8.33 -9.71
C PRO A 47 -10.22 9.08 -8.38
N GLU A 48 -10.84 10.27 -8.40
CA GLU A 48 -11.25 10.99 -7.18
C GLU A 48 -11.84 9.97 -6.19
N PRO A 49 -11.48 10.03 -4.90
CA PRO A 49 -11.99 9.11 -3.90
C PRO A 49 -13.51 9.20 -3.95
N GLN A 50 -14.13 8.14 -4.47
CA GLN A 50 -15.57 8.01 -4.39
C GLN A 50 -15.88 7.92 -2.90
N ASN A 51 -16.83 8.72 -2.43
CA ASN A 51 -17.32 8.61 -1.07
C ASN A 51 -17.98 7.23 -0.96
N ILE A 52 -17.21 6.26 -0.50
CA ILE A 52 -17.68 4.90 -0.29
C ILE A 52 -18.28 4.92 1.11
N ASP A 53 -19.53 4.49 1.24
CA ASP A 53 -20.28 4.46 2.50
C ASP A 53 -19.68 3.55 3.59
N GLY A 54 -18.46 3.03 3.40
CA GLY A 54 -17.75 2.19 4.36
C GLY A 54 -16.99 3.01 5.40
N HIS A 55 -17.19 2.71 6.67
CA HIS A 55 -16.42 3.32 7.75
C HIS A 55 -15.01 2.73 7.78
N VAL A 56 -14.03 3.41 7.16
CA VAL A 56 -12.62 3.05 7.24
C VAL A 56 -11.99 3.67 8.49
N LEU A 57 -11.32 2.82 9.28
CA LEU A 57 -10.58 3.24 10.47
C LEU A 57 -9.08 3.11 10.25
N LEU A 58 -8.36 4.22 10.40
CA LEU A 58 -6.90 4.25 10.45
C LEU A 58 -6.42 4.05 11.89
N LEU A 59 -5.74 2.92 12.15
CA LEU A 59 -5.09 2.64 13.43
C LEU A 59 -3.61 2.96 13.36
N GLY A 60 -3.17 3.97 14.10
CA GLY A 60 -1.74 4.29 14.27
C GLY A 60 -1.18 3.61 15.51
N GLY A 61 -0.14 2.78 15.37
CA GLY A 61 0.59 2.25 16.52
C GLY A 61 1.22 3.37 17.35
N GLY A 62 0.97 3.41 18.65
CA GLY A 62 1.74 4.26 19.57
C GLY A 62 3.03 3.56 19.93
N GLY A 63 4.15 4.08 19.43
CA GLY A 63 5.49 3.67 19.87
C GLY A 63 5.76 4.25 21.25
N GLY A 64 5.13 3.68 22.28
CA GLY A 64 5.37 4.00 23.68
C GLY A 64 6.80 3.61 24.08
N GLY A 65 7.76 4.44 23.72
CA GLY A 65 9.12 4.44 24.26
C GLY A 65 9.10 4.96 25.69
N GLY A 66 8.43 4.24 26.59
CA GLY A 66 8.51 4.45 28.04
C GLY A 66 9.88 4.00 28.55
N GLY A 67 10.90 4.83 28.31
CA GLY A 67 12.20 4.69 28.95
C GLY A 67 12.26 5.51 30.23
N GLU A 68 11.63 5.04 31.31
CA GLU A 68 12.06 5.40 32.67
C GLU A 68 13.43 4.76 32.92
N GLY A 69 14.49 5.41 32.43
CA GLY A 69 15.87 5.09 32.75
C GLY A 69 16.31 5.88 33.98
N GLY A 70 16.19 5.26 35.14
CA GLY A 70 16.63 5.80 36.43
C GLY A 70 18.08 6.30 36.42
N GLY A 71 18.33 7.30 37.28
CA GLY A 71 19.61 7.97 37.41
C GLY A 71 20.78 7.03 37.72
N GLY A 72 21.90 7.31 37.06
CA GLY A 72 23.21 6.78 37.38
C GLY A 72 24.26 7.76 36.87
N ARG A 73 24.72 8.67 37.73
CA ARG A 73 25.95 9.43 37.53
C ARG A 73 27.11 8.43 37.54
N GLY A 74 27.62 8.09 36.36
CA GLY A 74 28.90 7.42 36.17
C GLY A 74 29.71 8.26 35.20
N GLU A 75 30.68 8.98 35.74
CA GLU A 75 31.73 9.66 34.97
C GLU A 75 32.59 8.60 34.27
N GLY A 76 32.78 8.71 32.96
CA GLY A 76 33.66 7.79 32.23
C GLY A 76 33.49 7.84 30.71
N GLU A 77 34.42 8.56 30.07
CA GLU A 77 34.91 8.36 28.70
C GLU A 77 33.95 8.67 27.53
N ASP A 78 34.05 9.91 27.03
CA ASP A 78 33.39 10.46 25.84
C ASP A 78 33.82 9.76 24.54
N GLY A 79 33.28 8.56 24.31
CA GLY A 79 33.06 8.03 22.98
C GLY A 79 31.81 8.67 22.39
N LEU A 80 31.97 9.51 21.36
CA LEU A 80 30.92 10.25 20.66
C LEU A 80 29.94 9.34 19.90
N ILE A 81 29.23 8.43 20.57
CA ILE A 81 28.03 7.80 20.03
C ILE A 81 26.87 8.73 20.34
N ARG A 82 26.60 9.64 19.40
CA ARG A 82 25.38 10.46 19.40
C ARG A 82 24.17 9.52 19.42
N ARG A 83 23.62 9.26 20.60
CA ARG A 83 22.34 8.56 20.77
C ARG A 83 21.32 9.32 19.91
N ARG A 84 20.76 8.67 18.88
CA ARG A 84 19.65 9.23 18.11
C ARG A 84 18.45 9.26 19.04
N SER A 85 17.96 10.45 19.39
CA SER A 85 16.70 10.57 20.12
C SER A 85 15.55 10.38 19.13
N PHE A 86 14.64 9.46 19.45
CA PHE A 86 13.36 9.27 18.74
C PHE A 86 12.24 10.13 19.36
N GLU A 87 12.63 11.03 20.26
CA GLU A 87 11.74 11.90 21.01
C GLU A 87 10.97 12.83 20.05
N GLY A 88 9.64 12.80 20.14
CA GLY A 88 8.74 13.59 19.30
C GLY A 88 8.50 13.04 17.88
N LEU A 89 9.20 11.98 17.44
CA LEU A 89 8.97 11.39 16.11
C LEU A 89 7.62 10.68 16.04
N ALA A 90 7.26 9.93 17.09
CA ALA A 90 5.95 9.28 17.20
C ALA A 90 4.81 10.32 17.13
N ASP A 91 4.95 11.46 17.81
CA ASP A 91 3.96 12.53 17.78
C ASP A 91 3.82 13.16 16.38
N LEU A 92 4.94 13.34 15.68
CA LEU A 92 4.93 13.84 14.30
C LEU A 92 4.24 12.86 13.35
N ALA A 93 4.54 11.56 13.46
CA ALA A 93 3.89 10.51 12.70
C ALA A 93 2.39 10.42 13.01
N GLY A 94 2.00 10.52 14.28
CA GLY A 94 0.61 10.55 14.71
C GLY A 94 -0.15 11.75 14.15
N ARG A 95 0.42 12.96 14.20
CA ARG A 95 -0.17 14.15 13.58
C ARG A 95 -0.32 14.02 12.07
N ASN A 96 0.68 13.44 11.40
CA ASN A 96 0.65 13.18 9.96
C ASN A 96 -0.54 12.26 9.59
N LYS A 97 -0.68 11.11 10.27
CA LYS A 97 -1.76 10.13 10.02
C LYS A 97 -3.15 10.70 10.34
N ARG A 98 -3.28 11.42 11.45
CA ARG A 98 -4.54 12.09 11.82
C ARG A 98 -4.95 13.13 10.78
N GLY A 99 -4.00 13.89 10.24
CA GLY A 99 -4.25 14.84 9.16
C GLY A 99 -4.72 14.15 7.87
N TYR A 100 -4.13 13.00 7.54
CA TYR A 100 -4.53 12.20 6.38
C TYR A 100 -5.95 11.64 6.55
N ALA A 101 -6.23 11.01 7.68
CA ALA A 101 -7.58 10.50 7.99
C ALA A 101 -8.64 11.60 7.92
N GLY A 102 -8.36 12.76 8.53
CA GLY A 102 -9.27 13.90 8.48
C GLY A 102 -9.50 14.45 7.07
N ARG A 103 -8.49 14.40 6.19
CA ARG A 103 -8.63 14.82 4.79
C ARG A 103 -9.49 13.84 3.98
N MET A 104 -9.37 12.54 4.26
CA MET A 104 -10.08 11.50 3.51
C MET A 104 -11.46 11.15 4.10
N GLY A 105 -11.79 11.67 5.28
CA GLY A 105 -13.06 11.35 5.97
C GLY A 105 -13.03 10.06 6.79
N TYR A 106 -11.85 9.49 7.06
CA TYR A 106 -11.71 8.28 7.84
C TYR A 106 -11.78 8.53 9.35
N GLY A 107 -12.17 7.50 10.09
CA GLY A 107 -11.89 7.43 11.52
C GLY A 107 -10.38 7.33 11.77
N PHE A 108 -9.90 7.89 12.88
CA PHE A 108 -8.52 7.71 13.33
C PHE A 108 -8.50 7.29 14.79
N VAL A 109 -7.80 6.20 15.10
CA VAL A 109 -7.56 5.74 16.47
C VAL A 109 -6.06 5.61 16.70
N ASP A 110 -5.61 6.23 17.78
CA ASP A 110 -4.27 6.03 18.31
C ASP A 110 -4.26 4.76 19.17
N ALA A 111 -3.54 3.74 18.71
CA ALA A 111 -3.51 2.42 19.31
C ALA A 111 -2.54 2.31 20.49
N GLU A 112 -1.88 3.40 20.93
CA GLU A 112 -0.95 3.40 22.07
C GLU A 112 -1.54 2.72 23.32
N ARG A 113 -2.84 2.95 23.58
CA ARG A 113 -3.53 2.39 24.74
C ARG A 113 -4.21 1.05 24.46
N LEU A 114 -4.20 0.61 23.21
CA LEU A 114 -4.83 -0.64 22.76
C LEU A 114 -3.82 -1.78 22.61
N VAL A 115 -2.53 -1.46 22.53
CA VAL A 115 -1.47 -2.46 22.45
C VAL A 115 -1.26 -3.14 23.81
N ASP A 116 -1.20 -4.47 23.80
CA ASP A 116 -0.90 -5.28 24.98
C ASP A 116 0.61 -5.22 25.30
N PRO A 117 1.04 -4.62 26.42
CA PRO A 117 2.46 -4.49 26.77
C PRO A 117 3.10 -5.81 27.21
N HIS A 118 2.30 -6.85 27.48
CA HIS A 118 2.79 -8.18 27.84
C HIS A 118 3.06 -9.07 26.63
N ARG A 119 2.79 -8.58 25.41
CA ARG A 119 3.08 -9.25 24.15
C ARG A 119 4.27 -8.60 23.45
N PRO A 120 5.00 -9.35 22.59
CA PRO A 120 5.96 -8.72 21.71
C PRO A 120 5.25 -7.68 20.82
N PRO A 121 5.87 -6.52 20.52
CA PRO A 121 5.20 -5.41 19.84
C PRO A 121 4.48 -5.79 18.53
N SER A 122 5.07 -6.69 17.74
CA SER A 122 4.49 -7.19 16.49
C SER A 122 3.20 -7.99 16.68
N TRP A 123 2.95 -8.55 17.87
CA TRP A 123 1.75 -9.31 18.22
C TRP A 123 0.71 -8.47 18.95
N SER A 124 1.09 -7.31 19.49
CA SER A 124 0.19 -6.40 20.21
C SER A 124 -0.80 -5.69 19.29
N LYS A 125 -0.54 -5.64 17.97
CA LYS A 125 -1.46 -5.08 16.97
C LYS A 125 -2.74 -5.90 16.76
N ILE A 126 -2.67 -7.22 16.94
CA ILE A 126 -3.81 -8.12 16.74
C ILE A 126 -4.99 -7.79 17.69
N PRO A 127 -4.81 -7.72 19.03
CA PRO A 127 -5.91 -7.35 19.91
C PRO A 127 -6.43 -5.93 19.67
N ALA A 128 -5.55 -4.98 19.31
CA ALA A 128 -5.94 -3.61 18.99
C ALA A 128 -6.86 -3.56 17.75
N VAL A 129 -6.46 -4.19 16.64
CA VAL A 129 -7.29 -4.29 15.43
C VAL A 129 -8.63 -4.97 15.76
N ARG A 130 -8.60 -6.09 16.50
CA ARG A 130 -9.83 -6.82 16.88
C ARG A 130 -10.81 -5.98 17.69
N SER A 131 -10.34 -5.07 18.54
CA SER A 131 -11.22 -4.18 19.31
C SER A 131 -11.97 -3.17 18.46
N CYS A 132 -11.53 -2.94 17.22
CA CYS A 132 -12.11 -1.95 16.32
C CYS A 132 -12.99 -2.56 15.21
N LEU A 133 -12.90 -3.87 14.95
CA LEU A 133 -13.65 -4.54 13.88
C LEU A 133 -15.18 -4.48 14.05
N GLY A 134 -15.69 -4.24 15.26
CA GLY A 134 -17.14 -4.19 15.52
C GLY A 134 -17.81 -2.91 15.00
N ASP A 135 -17.04 -1.84 14.83
CA ASP A 135 -17.55 -0.49 14.54
C ASP A 135 -17.12 0.04 13.16
N SER A 136 -16.49 -0.81 12.33
CA SER A 136 -15.88 -0.40 11.06
C SER A 136 -15.88 -1.55 10.06
N ASP A 137 -16.14 -1.22 8.79
CA ASP A 137 -16.10 -2.21 7.69
C ASP A 137 -14.67 -2.61 7.36
N TRP A 138 -13.74 -1.64 7.44
CA TRP A 138 -12.31 -1.84 7.22
C TRP A 138 -11.49 -1.19 8.30
N VAL A 139 -10.48 -1.93 8.75
CA VAL A 139 -9.48 -1.44 9.68
C VAL A 139 -8.12 -1.50 8.98
N PHE A 140 -7.51 -0.35 8.77
CA PHE A 140 -6.16 -0.24 8.23
C PHE A 140 -5.17 -0.02 9.38
N TRP A 141 -4.36 -1.03 9.66
CA TRP A 141 -3.27 -0.94 10.63
C TRP A 141 -2.06 -0.25 10.02
N ASN A 142 -1.45 0.65 10.77
CA ASN A 142 -0.25 1.37 10.36
C ASN A 142 0.71 1.57 11.55
N ASP A 143 1.95 1.08 11.43
CA ASP A 143 2.95 1.07 12.50
C ASP A 143 3.37 2.50 12.90
N ALA A 144 3.85 2.65 14.14
CA ALA A 144 4.19 3.95 14.75
C ALA A 144 5.22 4.77 13.95
N ASP A 145 6.17 4.07 13.34
CA ASP A 145 7.34 4.58 12.64
C ASP A 145 7.11 4.86 11.15
N THR A 146 5.89 4.64 10.66
CA THR A 146 5.50 4.98 9.29
C THR A 146 4.92 6.40 9.19
N ILE A 147 4.95 6.97 7.98
CA ILE A 147 4.33 8.26 7.66
C ILE A 147 3.60 8.17 6.32
N VAL A 148 2.47 8.86 6.22
CA VAL A 148 1.79 9.10 4.95
C VAL A 148 2.54 10.22 4.23
N THR A 149 2.99 9.94 3.00
CA THR A 149 3.77 10.88 2.18
C THR A 149 2.97 11.47 1.03
N ASN A 150 1.91 10.78 0.61
CA ASN A 150 0.99 11.26 -0.41
C ASN A 150 -0.43 11.31 0.14
N PHE A 151 -0.97 12.52 0.30
CA PHE A 151 -2.30 12.78 0.87
C PHE A 151 -3.40 12.80 -0.19
N GLU A 152 -3.08 12.48 -1.44
CA GLU A 152 -4.03 12.43 -2.56
C GLU A 152 -4.47 11.00 -2.88
N ILE A 153 -3.72 9.99 -2.44
CA ILE A 153 -4.03 8.57 -2.66
C ILE A 153 -4.87 8.07 -1.48
N SER A 154 -6.08 7.57 -1.76
CA SER A 154 -6.98 7.01 -0.76
C SER A 154 -6.62 5.56 -0.38
N LEU A 155 -7.19 5.03 0.71
CA LEU A 155 -6.96 3.64 1.11
C LEU A 155 -7.67 2.68 0.14
N GLU A 156 -8.81 3.10 -0.39
CA GLU A 156 -9.56 2.41 -1.44
C GLU A 156 -8.73 2.32 -2.73
N ASN A 157 -8.04 3.38 -3.14
CA ASN A 157 -7.14 3.30 -4.30
C ASN A 157 -6.01 2.28 -4.07
N ILE A 158 -5.47 2.21 -2.84
CA ILE A 158 -4.44 1.23 -2.48
C ILE A 158 -5.02 -0.18 -2.55
N LEU A 159 -6.20 -0.41 -1.94
CA LEU A 159 -6.89 -1.69 -1.99
C LEU A 159 -7.19 -2.10 -3.44
N GLU A 160 -7.72 -1.20 -4.26
CA GLU A 160 -8.01 -1.47 -5.67
C GLU A 160 -6.76 -1.91 -6.42
N SER A 161 -5.63 -1.27 -6.16
CA SER A 161 -4.35 -1.66 -6.76
C SER A 161 -3.87 -3.04 -6.31
N ALA A 162 -4.19 -3.45 -5.08
CA ALA A 162 -3.74 -4.70 -4.48
C ALA A 162 -4.63 -5.89 -4.84
N ILE A 163 -5.95 -5.71 -4.79
CA ILE A 163 -6.96 -6.77 -5.00
C ILE A 163 -7.63 -6.70 -6.37
N TRP A 164 -7.41 -5.64 -7.16
CA TRP A 164 -7.92 -5.46 -8.54
C TRP A 164 -9.46 -5.34 -8.66
N HIS A 165 -10.16 -5.03 -7.57
CA HIS A 165 -11.60 -4.76 -7.55
C HIS A 165 -12.00 -4.02 -6.27
N MET A 166 -13.16 -3.36 -6.29
CA MET A 166 -13.72 -2.58 -5.16
C MET A 166 -15.00 -3.20 -4.58
N ASP A 167 -15.28 -4.46 -4.89
CA ASP A 167 -16.40 -5.15 -4.24
C ASP A 167 -15.97 -5.61 -2.85
N PHE A 168 -16.32 -4.82 -1.84
CA PHE A 168 -16.01 -5.11 -0.44
C PHE A 168 -16.66 -6.39 0.07
N ASN A 169 -17.78 -6.83 -0.50
CA ASN A 169 -18.42 -8.09 -0.11
C ASN A 169 -17.73 -9.31 -0.72
N ALA A 170 -17.05 -9.13 -1.85
CA ALA A 170 -16.22 -10.15 -2.49
C ALA A 170 -14.73 -10.07 -2.08
N SER A 171 -14.37 -9.04 -1.31
CA SER A 171 -13.00 -8.80 -0.87
C SER A 171 -12.55 -9.84 0.16
N PRO A 172 -11.23 -10.12 0.25
CA PRO A 172 -10.70 -11.03 1.25
C PRO A 172 -10.84 -10.45 2.67
N ASP A 173 -10.95 -11.32 3.68
CA ASP A 173 -11.06 -10.94 5.10
C ASP A 173 -9.79 -10.23 5.63
N LEU A 174 -8.65 -10.43 4.97
CA LEU A 174 -7.37 -9.85 5.32
C LEU A 174 -6.54 -9.58 4.05
N VAL A 175 -6.04 -8.35 3.94
CA VAL A 175 -5.06 -7.95 2.92
C VAL A 175 -3.74 -7.64 3.62
N VAL A 176 -2.65 -8.23 3.15
CA VAL A 176 -1.29 -7.93 3.58
C VAL A 176 -0.46 -7.61 2.34
N THR A 177 0.41 -6.62 2.44
CA THR A 177 1.25 -6.17 1.32
C THR A 177 2.66 -6.72 1.44
N GLU A 178 3.38 -6.72 0.31
CA GLU A 178 4.78 -7.11 0.25
C GLU A 178 5.63 -5.93 -0.19
N ASP A 179 6.83 -5.81 0.40
CA ASP A 179 7.90 -4.95 -0.07
C ASP A 179 9.07 -5.78 -0.62
N ILE A 180 10.21 -5.13 -0.91
CA ILE A 180 11.40 -5.82 -1.45
C ILE A 180 11.97 -6.92 -0.53
N ASN A 181 11.60 -6.91 0.75
CA ASN A 181 12.00 -7.87 1.77
C ASN A 181 10.91 -8.94 2.04
N GLY A 182 9.82 -8.94 1.27
CA GLY A 182 8.69 -9.84 1.44
C GLY A 182 7.53 -9.20 2.20
N VAL A 183 6.75 -10.01 2.89
CA VAL A 183 5.52 -9.58 3.59
C VAL A 183 5.81 -8.54 4.67
N ASN A 184 5.08 -7.43 4.61
CA ASN A 184 5.11 -6.36 5.60
C ASN A 184 3.71 -6.13 6.17
N ALA A 185 3.59 -6.08 7.49
CA ALA A 185 2.32 -5.91 8.20
C ALA A 185 2.31 -4.64 9.07
N GLY A 186 3.11 -3.65 8.70
CA GLY A 186 3.23 -2.34 9.34
C GLY A 186 2.79 -1.18 8.45
#